data_AF-A0A8J2U6F4-F1
#
_entry.id   AF-A0A8J2U6F4-F1
#
_cell.length_a   1.000
_cell.length_b   1.000
_cell.length_c   1.000
_cell.angle_alpha   90.00
_cell.angle_beta   90.00
_cell.angle_gamma   90.00
#
_symmetry.space_group_name_H-M   'P 1'
#
loop_
_entity.id
_entity.type
_entity.pdbx_description
1 polymer ?
#
loop_
_entity_poly.entity_id
_entity_poly.type
_entity_poly.pdbx_seq_one_letter_code
_entity_poly.pdbx_strand_id
1 'polypeptide(L)'
;MQKGIWAAAICLSLCACGGGDSSNVTNVEGTAFELISHRDDDYFTLTDIAPSEQTPNNVATLYYTNSISVRFDDDGYLRTPQNYYVLSVPANADGSVPSQALASAKAVRVDFGGESIVEATSRVTAQFSLPVDSSAIDVPFVDVDFCELETDSFSVTDKVYVYDSLGESHSLNLFFAKTADDTTSWEVKALIDCMELTPLEGQVLDFNEAGELDIGDADGDGIVTSGDGTIEYAGVSFETGADELLLTIDYSETISRFVVFELLNFEQNGVALRQYDSMEIKSNGLIQLNHNGAHRYVSRLLMADFEYSEHLAEVSEGIWMRTEDSGNFSHSVGGEIQPVTYSE
;
A
#
# COMPACT_ATOMS: atom_id res chain seq x y z
N MET A 1 -55.51 -17.99 27.72
CA MET A 1 -54.07 -17.66 27.74
C MET A 1 -53.89 -16.48 26.78
N GLN A 2 -54.12 -15.25 27.28
CA GLN A 2 -53.09 -14.21 27.54
C GLN A 2 -52.33 -13.80 26.26
N LYS A 3 -52.70 -12.63 25.68
CA LYS A 3 -51.95 -11.34 25.66
C LYS A 3 -50.85 -11.34 24.60
N GLY A 4 -50.92 -10.54 23.52
CA GLY A 4 -50.62 -9.08 23.49
C GLY A 4 -49.12 -8.91 23.13
N ILE A 5 -48.68 -8.05 22.21
CA ILE A 5 -48.59 -6.58 22.29
C ILE A 5 -47.86 -6.05 21.03
N TRP A 6 -48.20 -4.83 20.61
CA TRP A 6 -47.52 -3.97 19.63
C TRP A 6 -46.21 -3.35 20.18
N ALA A 7 -45.20 -3.10 19.31
CA ALA A 7 -44.23 -1.99 19.44
C ALA A 7 -43.52 -1.85 18.06
N ALA A 8 -43.64 -0.78 17.26
CA ALA A 8 -43.46 0.67 17.48
C ALA A 8 -42.01 1.06 17.84
N ALA A 9 -41.53 2.03 17.06
CA ALA A 9 -40.17 2.57 16.98
C ALA A 9 -39.50 2.91 18.32
N ILE A 10 -38.17 2.77 18.34
CA ILE A 10 -37.31 3.55 19.23
C ILE A 10 -36.30 4.28 18.34
N CYS A 11 -36.65 5.52 18.02
CA CYS A 11 -35.70 6.58 17.75
C CYS A 11 -35.01 6.88 19.08
N LEU A 12 -33.70 6.65 19.18
CA LEU A 12 -32.94 7.02 20.37
C LEU A 12 -32.17 8.31 20.07
N SER A 13 -32.84 9.43 20.32
CA SER A 13 -32.19 10.72 20.50
C SER A 13 -31.39 10.69 21.80
N LEU A 14 -30.07 10.70 21.72
CA LEU A 14 -29.21 11.07 22.84
C LEU A 14 -28.66 12.47 22.59
N CYS A 15 -29.36 13.43 23.19
CA CYS A 15 -28.83 14.75 23.46
C CYS A 15 -27.76 14.59 24.55
N ALA A 16 -26.48 14.69 24.17
CA ALA A 16 -25.38 14.86 25.10
C ALA A 16 -24.80 16.26 24.89
N CYS A 17 -25.11 17.16 25.82
CA CYS A 17 -24.55 18.48 25.87
C CYS A 17 -23.28 18.44 26.72
N GLY A 18 -22.14 18.80 26.13
CA GLY A 18 -20.94 19.26 26.84
C GLY A 18 -19.81 18.24 27.02
N GLY A 19 -18.81 18.32 26.13
CA GLY A 19 -17.49 17.70 26.29
C GLY A 19 -16.99 17.12 24.98
N GLY A 20 -16.02 17.78 24.34
CA GLY A 20 -15.48 17.37 23.04
C GLY A 20 -14.95 15.95 23.08
N ASP A 21 -15.55 15.08 22.28
CA ASP A 21 -15.06 13.74 22.01
C ASP A 21 -15.19 13.51 20.50
N SER A 22 -14.08 13.64 19.80
CA SER A 22 -13.94 13.33 18.38
C SER A 22 -13.96 11.82 18.21
N SER A 23 -15.08 11.19 18.53
CA SER A 23 -15.25 9.75 18.39
C SER A 23 -15.27 9.40 16.90
N ASN A 24 -14.27 8.64 16.46
CA ASN A 24 -14.24 8.09 15.10
C ASN A 24 -15.47 7.19 14.93
N VAL A 25 -16.27 7.46 13.89
CA VAL A 25 -17.38 6.60 13.50
C VAL A 25 -16.82 5.49 12.62
N THR A 26 -16.93 4.22 13.05
CA THR A 26 -16.55 3.05 12.26
C THR A 26 -17.74 2.53 11.45
N ASN A 27 -17.59 2.46 10.13
CA ASN A 27 -18.62 2.00 9.20
C ASN A 27 -18.12 0.79 8.40
N VAL A 28 -19.04 -0.06 7.91
CA VAL A 28 -18.74 -1.32 7.21
C VAL A 28 -18.99 -1.18 5.71
N GLU A 29 -18.37 -2.02 4.88
CA GLU A 29 -18.60 -2.06 3.44
C GLU A 29 -20.09 -2.05 3.06
N GLY A 30 -20.48 -1.24 2.07
CA GLY A 30 -21.88 -1.07 1.63
C GLY A 30 -22.78 -0.23 2.54
N THR A 31 -22.28 0.26 3.69
CA THR A 31 -23.05 1.16 4.58
C THR A 31 -22.81 2.63 4.25
N ALA A 32 -23.87 3.44 4.35
CA ALA A 32 -23.74 4.89 4.29
C ALA A 32 -23.17 5.43 5.60
N PHE A 33 -22.40 6.51 5.52
CA PHE A 33 -21.87 7.26 6.65
C PHE A 33 -22.11 8.76 6.47
N GLU A 34 -22.10 9.51 7.57
CA GLU A 34 -22.32 10.96 7.53
C GLU A 34 -20.99 11.71 7.36
N LEU A 35 -20.93 12.61 6.38
CA LEU A 35 -19.96 13.69 6.36
C LEU A 35 -20.56 14.88 7.11
N ILE A 36 -19.85 15.42 8.10
CA ILE A 36 -20.30 16.56 8.91
C ILE A 36 -19.18 17.57 9.01
N SER A 37 -19.45 18.80 8.58
CA SER A 37 -18.61 19.95 8.86
C SER A 37 -18.82 20.43 10.30
N HIS A 38 -17.75 20.75 11.02
CA HIS A 38 -17.82 21.33 12.37
C HIS A 38 -17.99 22.84 12.37
N ARG A 39 -17.94 23.49 11.20
CA ARG A 39 -18.20 24.92 11.06
C ARG A 39 -19.42 25.16 10.19
N ASP A 40 -20.21 26.15 10.61
CA ASP A 40 -21.48 26.51 9.94
C ASP A 40 -21.27 27.15 8.56
N ASP A 41 -20.06 27.61 8.27
CA ASP A 41 -19.63 28.28 7.03
C ASP A 41 -18.81 27.38 6.09
N ASP A 42 -18.39 26.19 6.53
CA ASP A 42 -17.64 25.23 5.71
C ASP A 42 -18.57 24.21 5.03
N TYR A 43 -18.52 24.14 3.69
CA TYR A 43 -19.34 23.24 2.88
C TYR A 43 -18.49 22.27 2.06
N PHE A 44 -18.79 20.98 2.10
CA PHE A 44 -18.27 19.98 1.16
C PHE A 44 -18.71 20.34 -0.26
N THR A 45 -17.79 20.25 -1.21
CA THR A 45 -18.08 20.52 -2.62
C THR A 45 -18.54 19.25 -3.32
N LEU A 46 -19.67 19.33 -4.02
CA LEU A 46 -20.31 18.24 -4.74
C LEU A 46 -20.46 18.58 -6.23
N THR A 47 -20.66 17.56 -7.05
CA THR A 47 -21.02 17.74 -8.46
C THR A 47 -21.95 16.66 -9.00
N ASP A 48 -22.76 16.99 -10.01
CA ASP A 48 -23.67 16.09 -10.71
C ASP A 48 -22.97 15.17 -11.73
N ILE A 49 -21.79 15.58 -12.22
CA ILE A 49 -21.01 14.85 -13.22
C ILE A 49 -19.57 14.77 -12.73
N ALA A 50 -18.96 13.58 -12.78
CA ALA A 50 -17.57 13.44 -12.40
C ALA A 50 -16.69 14.40 -13.22
N PRO A 51 -15.71 15.11 -12.61
CA PRO A 51 -14.90 16.09 -13.35
C PRO A 51 -14.21 15.54 -14.60
N SER A 52 -13.88 14.24 -14.61
CA SER A 52 -13.30 13.52 -15.75
C SER A 52 -14.26 13.30 -16.93
N GLU A 53 -15.57 13.42 -16.70
CA GLU A 53 -16.63 13.15 -17.68
C GLU A 53 -17.20 14.44 -18.31
N GLN A 54 -16.65 15.61 -17.93
CA GLN A 54 -17.08 16.88 -18.50
C GLN A 54 -16.77 16.94 -20.00
N THR A 55 -17.73 17.46 -20.77
CA THR A 55 -17.55 17.76 -22.19
C THR A 55 -17.92 19.22 -22.45
N PRO A 56 -17.58 19.80 -23.61
CA PRO A 56 -18.02 21.17 -23.95
C PRO A 56 -19.54 21.37 -23.92
N ASN A 57 -20.33 20.29 -23.98
CA ASN A 57 -21.78 20.32 -23.96
C ASN A 57 -22.40 19.80 -22.64
N ASN A 58 -21.56 19.40 -21.68
CA ASN A 58 -21.98 18.87 -20.40
C ASN A 58 -20.98 19.30 -19.32
N VAL A 59 -21.23 20.46 -18.72
CA VAL A 59 -20.35 21.09 -17.73
C VAL A 59 -20.88 20.76 -16.35
N ALA A 60 -20.00 20.32 -15.47
CA ALA A 60 -20.33 20.04 -14.07
C ALA A 60 -20.93 21.28 -13.39
N THR A 61 -22.05 21.09 -12.72
CA THR A 61 -22.58 22.07 -11.77
C THR A 61 -22.00 21.77 -10.39
N LEU A 62 -21.67 22.82 -9.64
CA LEU A 62 -21.22 22.67 -8.25
C LEU A 62 -22.40 22.82 -7.30
N TYR A 63 -22.42 21.92 -6.34
CA TYR A 63 -23.35 21.92 -5.22
C TYR A 63 -22.55 21.88 -3.92
N TYR A 64 -23.20 22.25 -2.83
CA TYR A 64 -22.57 22.43 -1.54
C TYR A 64 -23.40 21.77 -0.45
N THR A 65 -22.76 21.19 0.55
CA THR A 65 -23.44 20.63 1.73
C THR A 65 -22.56 20.75 2.96
N ASN A 66 -23.13 21.01 4.14
CA ASN A 66 -22.40 21.01 5.41
C ASN A 66 -22.55 19.68 6.17
N SER A 67 -23.60 18.91 5.87
CA SER A 67 -23.84 17.59 6.44
C SER A 67 -24.64 16.73 5.46
N ILE A 68 -24.10 15.56 5.10
CA ILE A 68 -24.87 14.62 4.28
C ILE A 68 -24.40 13.17 4.45
N SER A 69 -25.37 12.26 4.37
CA SER A 69 -25.11 10.84 4.21
C SER A 69 -24.45 10.56 2.86
N VAL A 70 -23.39 9.78 2.85
CA VAL A 70 -22.67 9.35 1.65
C VAL A 70 -22.39 7.86 1.70
N ARG A 71 -22.22 7.24 0.53
CA ARG A 71 -21.79 5.86 0.40
C ARG A 71 -20.94 5.70 -0.85
N PHE A 72 -20.10 4.67 -0.85
CA PHE A 72 -19.47 4.25 -2.09
C PHE A 72 -20.49 3.53 -2.98
N ASP A 73 -20.41 3.79 -4.29
CA ASP A 73 -21.12 3.03 -5.32
C ASP A 73 -20.28 1.83 -5.79
N ASP A 74 -20.84 1.05 -6.71
CA ASP A 74 -20.20 -0.15 -7.28
C ASP A 74 -18.91 0.17 -8.07
N ASP A 75 -18.73 1.43 -8.48
CA ASP A 75 -17.55 1.91 -9.22
C ASP A 75 -16.48 2.53 -8.28
N GLY A 76 -16.72 2.54 -6.97
CA GLY A 76 -15.84 3.06 -5.93
C GLY A 76 -15.94 4.57 -5.70
N TYR A 77 -16.93 5.27 -6.26
CA TYR A 77 -17.12 6.70 -6.05
C TYR A 77 -17.93 6.98 -4.78
N LEU A 78 -17.48 7.96 -4.00
CA LEU A 78 -18.23 8.47 -2.85
C LEU A 78 -19.36 9.38 -3.34
N ARG A 79 -20.60 8.91 -3.19
CA ARG A 79 -21.81 9.62 -3.64
C ARG A 79 -22.82 9.85 -2.53
N THR A 80 -23.60 10.92 -2.69
CA THR A 80 -24.82 11.14 -1.91
C THR A 80 -25.96 10.24 -2.42
N PRO A 81 -27.04 10.02 -1.64
CA PRO A 81 -28.26 9.34 -2.09
C PRO A 81 -28.89 9.96 -3.35
N GLN A 82 -28.65 11.24 -3.59
CA GLN A 82 -29.11 11.98 -4.77
C GLN A 82 -28.15 11.86 -5.98
N ASN A 83 -27.15 10.98 -5.89
CA ASN A 83 -26.13 10.71 -6.92
C ASN A 83 -25.14 11.85 -7.22
N TYR A 84 -24.98 12.81 -6.30
CA TYR A 84 -23.89 13.78 -6.43
C TYR A 84 -22.57 13.17 -5.96
N TYR A 85 -21.49 13.42 -6.72
CA TYR A 85 -20.13 13.03 -6.35
C TYR A 85 -19.55 14.01 -5.33
N VAL A 86 -18.86 13.49 -4.32
CA VAL A 86 -18.05 14.31 -3.41
C VAL A 86 -16.72 14.64 -4.08
N LEU A 87 -16.27 15.90 -4.03
CA LEU A 87 -15.00 16.34 -4.62
C LEU A 87 -13.85 16.37 -3.62
N SER A 88 -12.67 15.98 -4.10
CA SER A 88 -11.39 16.13 -3.41
C SER A 88 -10.29 16.60 -4.37
N VAL A 89 -9.16 17.02 -3.82
CA VAL A 89 -7.94 17.30 -4.58
C VAL A 89 -6.84 16.30 -4.20
N PRO A 90 -5.97 15.90 -5.14
CA PRO A 90 -4.94 14.90 -4.87
C PRO A 90 -3.99 15.35 -3.75
N ALA A 91 -3.49 14.39 -2.97
CA ALA A 91 -2.45 14.60 -1.97
C ALA A 91 -1.14 13.94 -2.41
N ASN A 92 -0.01 14.52 -2.04
CA ASN A 92 1.32 13.93 -2.19
C ASN A 92 1.51 12.80 -1.18
N ALA A 93 2.58 12.01 -1.33
CA ALA A 93 2.91 10.91 -0.43
C ALA A 93 3.12 11.35 1.03
N ASP A 94 3.50 12.61 1.26
CA ASP A 94 3.65 13.22 2.59
C ASP A 94 2.34 13.82 3.15
N GLY A 95 1.24 13.74 2.40
CA GLY A 95 -0.07 14.31 2.75
C GLY A 95 -0.25 15.79 2.42
N SER A 96 0.77 16.45 1.85
CA SER A 96 0.65 17.82 1.35
C SER A 96 -0.22 17.89 0.10
N VAL A 97 -0.91 19.01 -0.13
CA VAL A 97 -1.77 19.20 -1.30
C VAL A 97 -1.08 20.16 -2.28
N PRO A 98 -0.74 19.71 -3.50
CA PRO A 98 -0.02 20.54 -4.48
C PRO A 98 -0.88 21.66 -5.08
N SER A 99 -2.20 21.51 -5.09
CA SER A 99 -3.15 22.51 -5.59
C SER A 99 -4.50 22.37 -4.92
N GLN A 100 -5.07 23.51 -4.51
CA GLN A 100 -6.42 23.62 -3.96
C GLN A 100 -7.43 24.12 -5.00
N ALA A 101 -6.99 24.31 -6.25
CA ALA A 101 -7.85 24.83 -7.30
C ALA A 101 -8.93 23.81 -7.67
N LEU A 102 -10.13 24.31 -7.96
CA LEU A 102 -11.22 23.48 -8.50
C LEU A 102 -10.80 22.71 -9.76
N ALA A 103 -9.92 23.28 -10.58
CA ALA A 103 -9.41 22.64 -11.80
C ALA A 103 -8.60 21.35 -11.54
N SER A 104 -8.05 21.18 -10.32
CA SER A 104 -7.37 19.96 -9.90
C SER A 104 -8.28 18.98 -9.15
N ALA A 105 -9.53 19.36 -8.92
CA ALA A 105 -10.48 18.54 -8.18
C ALA A 105 -10.93 17.32 -8.99
N LYS A 106 -11.15 16.23 -8.28
CA LYS A 106 -11.64 14.95 -8.79
C LYS A 106 -12.76 14.47 -7.89
N ALA A 107 -13.66 13.65 -8.42
CA ALA A 107 -14.58 12.89 -7.58
C ALA A 107 -13.76 11.96 -6.67
N VAL A 108 -14.13 11.91 -5.39
CA VAL A 108 -13.55 10.95 -4.45
C VAL A 108 -13.88 9.56 -4.96
N ARG A 109 -12.85 8.83 -5.37
CA ARG A 109 -12.93 7.43 -5.77
C ARG A 109 -11.95 6.64 -4.91
N VAL A 110 -12.47 5.64 -4.22
CA VAL A 110 -11.67 4.61 -3.55
C VAL A 110 -12.02 3.31 -4.22
N ASP A 111 -11.03 2.69 -4.83
CA ASP A 111 -11.24 1.38 -5.39
C ASP A 111 -10.84 0.33 -4.34
N PHE A 112 -11.85 -0.17 -3.62
CA PHE A 112 -11.66 -1.25 -2.64
C PHE A 112 -11.18 -2.55 -3.32
N GLY A 113 -11.37 -2.69 -4.64
CA GLY A 113 -10.89 -3.81 -5.44
C GLY A 113 -9.84 -3.51 -6.53
N GLY A 114 -9.38 -2.26 -6.70
CA GLY A 114 -8.80 -1.84 -7.99
C GLY A 114 -8.06 -0.50 -8.02
N GLU A 115 -7.02 -0.36 -7.24
CA GLU A 115 -5.76 0.29 -7.66
C GLU A 115 -4.76 -0.18 -6.61
N SER A 116 -4.52 -1.50 -6.63
CA SER A 116 -3.40 -2.04 -5.89
C SER A 116 -2.16 -1.41 -6.50
N ILE A 117 -1.39 -0.70 -5.68
CA ILE A 117 0.02 -0.46 -5.97
C ILE A 117 0.68 -1.83 -5.95
N VAL A 118 0.59 -2.57 -7.04
CA VAL A 118 1.40 -3.77 -7.24
C VAL A 118 2.69 -3.33 -7.89
N GLU A 119 3.78 -3.75 -7.27
CA GLU A 119 5.10 -3.58 -7.85
C GLU A 119 5.78 -4.94 -7.76
N ALA A 120 6.22 -5.46 -8.90
CA ALA A 120 7.05 -6.66 -8.92
C ALA A 120 8.34 -6.38 -8.12
N THR A 121 8.76 -7.32 -7.30
CA THR A 121 10.03 -7.21 -6.59
C THR A 121 11.16 -7.22 -7.61
N SER A 122 11.85 -6.09 -7.77
CA SER A 122 13.02 -5.99 -8.65
C SER A 122 14.34 -6.07 -7.88
N ARG A 123 14.31 -5.82 -6.57
CA ARG A 123 15.50 -5.85 -5.71
C ARG A 123 15.19 -6.41 -4.33
N VAL A 124 16.06 -7.29 -3.87
CA VAL A 124 16.14 -7.81 -2.50
C VAL A 124 17.49 -7.41 -1.90
N THR A 125 17.50 -6.94 -0.66
CA THR A 125 18.70 -6.81 0.17
C THR A 125 18.60 -7.86 1.26
N ALA A 126 19.55 -8.80 1.27
CA ALA A 126 19.55 -9.93 2.20
C ALA A 126 20.90 -10.04 2.90
N GLN A 127 20.88 -9.87 4.22
CA GLN A 127 22.05 -9.96 5.07
C GLN A 127 22.00 -11.23 5.91
N PHE A 128 23.01 -12.08 5.76
CA PHE A 128 23.13 -13.31 6.55
C PHE A 128 24.37 -13.30 7.46
N SER A 129 24.29 -14.08 8.53
CA SER A 129 25.44 -14.63 9.24
C SER A 129 25.62 -16.06 8.78
N LEU A 130 26.65 -16.34 7.98
CA LEU A 130 26.96 -17.70 7.50
C LEU A 130 27.90 -18.41 8.48
N PRO A 131 27.61 -19.65 8.92
CA PRO A 131 28.43 -20.35 9.91
C PRO A 131 29.82 -20.69 9.37
N VAL A 132 30.85 -20.05 9.92
CA VAL A 132 32.26 -20.24 9.49
C VAL A 132 32.75 -21.69 9.64
N ASP A 133 32.17 -22.43 10.59
CA ASP A 133 32.48 -23.83 10.90
C ASP A 133 31.68 -24.84 10.08
N SER A 134 30.91 -24.39 9.08
CA SER A 134 30.28 -25.30 8.11
C SER A 134 31.34 -26.13 7.38
N SER A 135 31.01 -27.39 7.13
CA SER A 135 31.84 -28.28 6.30
C SER A 135 31.55 -28.05 4.83
N ALA A 136 32.56 -28.27 4.00
CA ALA A 136 32.43 -28.24 2.56
C ALA A 136 31.44 -29.29 2.05
N ILE A 137 30.71 -28.93 1.00
CA ILE A 137 29.79 -29.83 0.33
C ILE A 137 30.31 -30.12 -1.08
N ASP A 138 30.66 -31.38 -1.32
CA ASP A 138 31.08 -31.90 -2.63
C ASP A 138 29.92 -32.61 -3.37
N VAL A 139 28.70 -32.52 -2.80
CA VAL A 139 27.50 -32.99 -3.47
C VAL A 139 27.06 -31.89 -4.43
N PRO A 140 27.15 -32.09 -5.75
CA PRO A 140 26.62 -31.10 -6.67
C PRO A 140 25.13 -30.92 -6.39
N PHE A 141 24.62 -29.71 -6.57
CA PHE A 141 23.18 -29.49 -6.67
C PHE A 141 22.65 -30.30 -7.87
N VAL A 142 22.18 -31.52 -7.62
CA VAL A 142 21.64 -32.39 -8.68
C VAL A 142 20.15 -32.07 -8.84
N ASP A 143 19.84 -31.69 -10.07
CA ASP A 143 18.52 -31.39 -10.61
C ASP A 143 17.63 -32.65 -10.65
N VAL A 144 16.94 -32.96 -9.55
CA VAL A 144 15.79 -33.86 -9.54
C VAL A 144 14.77 -33.28 -8.58
N ASP A 145 13.92 -32.43 -9.15
CA ASP A 145 12.84 -31.70 -8.47
C ASP A 145 13.35 -30.66 -7.47
N PHE A 146 13.43 -29.41 -7.90
CA PHE A 146 13.82 -28.27 -7.07
C PHE A 146 12.92 -28.06 -5.83
N CYS A 147 11.76 -28.73 -5.73
CA CYS A 147 10.96 -28.78 -4.50
C CYS A 147 11.45 -29.86 -3.49
N GLU A 148 12.24 -30.83 -3.94
CA GLU A 148 12.79 -31.95 -3.14
C GLU A 148 14.31 -31.96 -3.22
N LEU A 149 14.97 -30.81 -3.03
CA LEU A 149 16.42 -30.74 -2.96
C LEU A 149 16.95 -31.72 -1.91
N GLU A 150 17.95 -32.51 -2.31
CA GLU A 150 18.66 -33.40 -1.41
C GLU A 150 19.24 -32.58 -0.26
N THR A 151 18.89 -32.92 0.99
CA THR A 151 19.29 -32.16 2.19
C THR A 151 20.80 -32.07 2.38
N ASP A 152 21.56 -32.87 1.65
CA ASP A 152 23.02 -32.97 1.73
C ASP A 152 23.73 -32.08 0.68
N SER A 153 22.97 -31.29 -0.12
CA SER A 153 23.51 -30.44 -1.19
C SER A 153 23.76 -28.97 -0.79
N PHE A 154 23.34 -28.56 0.42
CA PHE A 154 23.54 -27.20 0.94
C PHE A 154 23.87 -27.22 2.43
N SER A 155 24.62 -26.23 2.89
CA SER A 155 25.04 -26.13 4.30
C SER A 155 23.93 -25.51 5.14
N VAL A 156 23.31 -24.44 4.62
CA VAL A 156 22.24 -23.69 5.25
C VAL A 156 21.26 -23.15 4.21
N THR A 157 20.03 -22.91 4.61
CA THR A 157 18.98 -22.38 3.74
C THR A 157 18.03 -21.50 4.52
N ASP A 158 17.45 -20.51 3.84
CA ASP A 158 16.34 -19.73 4.37
C ASP A 158 15.29 -19.45 3.28
N LYS A 159 14.06 -19.16 3.72
CA LYS A 159 12.92 -18.91 2.84
C LYS A 159 12.29 -17.56 3.16
N VAL A 160 12.18 -16.75 2.13
CA VAL A 160 11.58 -15.41 2.15
C VAL A 160 10.55 -15.29 1.01
N TYR A 161 9.91 -14.13 0.91
CA TYR A 161 8.85 -13.90 -0.07
C TYR A 161 9.12 -12.66 -0.92
N VAL A 162 8.77 -12.77 -2.20
CA VAL A 162 8.83 -11.71 -3.20
C VAL A 162 7.48 -11.64 -3.93
N TYR A 163 7.26 -10.59 -4.73
CA TYR A 163 5.99 -10.33 -5.41
C TYR A 163 6.16 -10.22 -6.93
N ASP A 164 5.21 -10.71 -7.70
CA ASP A 164 5.18 -10.52 -9.16
C ASP A 164 4.49 -9.20 -9.57
N SER A 165 4.36 -8.98 -10.88
CA SER A 165 3.72 -7.78 -11.45
C SER A 165 2.21 -7.71 -11.22
N LEU A 166 1.58 -8.81 -10.80
CA LEU A 166 0.17 -8.88 -10.41
C LEU A 166 -0.01 -8.76 -8.89
N GLY A 167 1.09 -8.68 -8.13
CA GLY A 167 1.11 -8.62 -6.68
C GLY A 167 0.91 -9.98 -6.00
N GLU A 168 1.01 -11.09 -6.73
CA GLU A 168 1.01 -12.44 -6.16
C GLU A 168 2.33 -12.69 -5.43
N SER A 169 2.25 -13.40 -4.29
CA SER A 169 3.44 -13.71 -3.49
C SER A 169 4.06 -15.02 -3.96
N HIS A 170 5.35 -14.97 -4.25
CA HIS A 170 6.17 -16.14 -4.58
C HIS A 170 7.21 -16.41 -3.49
N SER A 171 7.50 -17.69 -3.26
CA SER A 171 8.50 -18.09 -2.28
C SER A 171 9.90 -18.11 -2.87
N LEU A 172 10.77 -17.24 -2.36
CA LEU A 172 12.20 -17.21 -2.68
C LEU A 172 12.96 -18.03 -1.64
N ASN A 173 13.54 -19.14 -2.07
CA ASN A 173 14.37 -20.00 -1.23
C ASN A 173 15.83 -19.74 -1.59
N LEU A 174 16.63 -19.43 -0.57
CA LEU A 174 18.05 -19.16 -0.69
C LEU A 174 18.83 -20.30 -0.05
N PHE A 175 19.81 -20.83 -0.77
CA PHE A 175 20.66 -21.93 -0.33
C PHE A 175 22.11 -21.48 -0.37
N PHE A 176 22.86 -21.84 0.66
CA PHE A 176 24.28 -21.53 0.77
C PHE A 176 25.04 -22.84 0.98
N ALA A 177 26.02 -23.10 0.12
CA ALA A 177 26.88 -24.26 0.19
C ALA A 177 28.33 -23.80 0.30
N LYS A 178 29.02 -24.23 1.36
CA LYS A 178 30.45 -23.94 1.51
C LYS A 178 31.24 -24.78 0.51
N THR A 179 32.12 -24.13 -0.25
CA THR A 179 32.78 -24.76 -1.42
C THR A 179 34.01 -25.58 -1.06
N ALA A 180 34.76 -25.20 -0.03
CA ALA A 180 35.86 -26.00 0.53
C ALA A 180 36.06 -25.72 2.03
N ASP A 181 36.72 -26.66 2.72
CA ASP A 181 36.92 -26.59 4.18
C ASP A 181 37.99 -25.56 4.57
N ASP A 182 38.97 -25.34 3.69
CA ASP A 182 40.10 -24.44 3.86
C ASP A 182 39.86 -23.04 3.28
N THR A 183 38.72 -22.81 2.64
CA THR A 183 38.28 -21.50 2.14
C THR A 183 37.12 -20.96 2.98
N THR A 184 36.86 -19.67 2.84
CA THR A 184 35.67 -19.00 3.36
C THR A 184 34.60 -18.80 2.29
N SER A 185 34.78 -19.32 1.07
CA SER A 185 33.88 -19.09 -0.05
C SER A 185 32.62 -19.96 -0.05
N TRP A 186 31.50 -19.36 -0.43
CA TRP A 186 30.17 -19.95 -0.46
C TRP A 186 29.56 -19.82 -1.86
N GLU A 187 29.02 -20.92 -2.38
CA GLU A 187 28.09 -20.88 -3.50
C GLU A 187 26.69 -20.56 -2.98
N VAL A 188 26.02 -19.63 -3.65
CA VAL A 188 24.63 -19.24 -3.38
C VAL A 188 23.75 -19.77 -4.50
N LYS A 189 22.60 -20.33 -4.16
CA LYS A 189 21.54 -20.67 -5.12
C LYS A 189 20.22 -20.09 -4.68
N ALA A 190 19.43 -19.64 -5.65
CA ALA A 190 18.13 -19.05 -5.43
C ALA A 190 17.07 -19.76 -6.26
N LEU A 191 15.94 -20.10 -5.62
CA LEU A 191 14.78 -20.71 -6.28
C LEU A 191 13.54 -19.86 -5.98
N ILE A 192 12.73 -19.58 -6.99
CA ILE A 192 11.39 -19.00 -6.80
C ILE A 192 10.35 -20.06 -7.13
N ASP A 193 9.52 -20.44 -6.16
CA ASP A 193 8.48 -21.47 -6.32
C ASP A 193 8.98 -22.76 -6.98
N CYS A 194 10.14 -23.21 -6.49
CA CYS A 194 10.86 -24.37 -7.03
C CYS A 194 11.36 -24.21 -8.47
N MET A 195 11.48 -22.98 -8.98
CA MET A 195 12.19 -22.71 -10.23
C MET A 195 13.55 -22.11 -9.91
N GLU A 196 14.64 -22.76 -10.34
CA GLU A 196 15.99 -22.23 -10.16
C GLU A 196 16.16 -20.92 -10.94
N LEU A 197 16.66 -19.90 -10.23
CA LEU A 197 17.05 -18.65 -10.86
C LEU A 197 18.38 -18.83 -11.56
N THR A 198 18.46 -18.41 -12.82
CA THR A 198 19.71 -18.43 -13.57
C THR A 198 20.45 -17.12 -13.34
N PRO A 199 21.61 -17.10 -12.65
CA PRO A 199 22.39 -15.87 -12.50
C PRO A 199 22.91 -15.40 -13.87
N LEU A 200 22.99 -14.08 -14.07
CA LEU A 200 23.58 -13.50 -15.29
C LEU A 200 25.10 -13.64 -15.32
N GLU A 201 25.73 -13.74 -14.14
CA GLU A 201 27.15 -13.98 -13.94
C GLU A 201 27.38 -15.18 -12.99
N GLY A 202 28.38 -15.10 -12.10
CA GLY A 202 28.58 -16.06 -11.01
C GLY A 202 27.61 -15.85 -9.85
N GLN A 203 27.61 -16.81 -8.91
CA GLN A 203 26.80 -16.78 -7.70
C GLN A 203 27.61 -17.20 -6.47
N VAL A 204 28.81 -16.62 -6.34
CA VAL A 204 29.77 -16.94 -5.27
C VAL A 204 29.94 -15.73 -4.35
N LEU A 205 29.97 -15.97 -3.05
CA LEU A 205 30.34 -15.00 -2.02
C LEU A 205 31.61 -15.48 -1.31
N ASP A 206 32.56 -14.58 -1.14
CA ASP A 206 33.85 -14.87 -0.51
C ASP A 206 34.09 -13.93 0.66
N PHE A 207 34.85 -14.37 1.67
CA PHE A 207 35.00 -13.61 2.91
C PHE A 207 36.44 -13.62 3.41
N ASN A 208 36.93 -12.48 3.88
CA ASN A 208 38.28 -12.42 4.42
C ASN A 208 38.40 -13.09 5.81
N GLU A 209 39.62 -13.14 6.37
CA GLU A 209 39.89 -13.66 7.73
C GLU A 209 39.03 -13.01 8.85
N ALA A 210 38.51 -11.79 8.66
CA ALA A 210 37.63 -11.12 9.62
C ALA A 210 36.14 -11.49 9.45
N GLY A 211 35.83 -12.31 8.44
CA GLY A 211 34.50 -12.73 8.03
C GLY A 211 33.67 -11.60 7.42
N GLU A 212 34.33 -10.66 6.73
CA GLU A 212 33.72 -9.61 5.92
C GLU A 212 33.81 -9.99 4.45
N LEU A 213 32.83 -9.58 3.65
CA LEU A 213 32.80 -9.91 2.23
C LEU A 213 34.09 -9.44 1.52
N ASP A 214 34.81 -10.37 0.91
CA ASP A 214 36.00 -10.10 0.11
C ASP A 214 35.65 -10.09 -1.37
N ILE A 215 35.53 -8.89 -1.92
CA ILE A 215 35.15 -8.71 -3.32
C ILE A 215 36.23 -9.22 -4.27
N GLY A 216 37.49 -9.02 -3.93
CA GLY A 216 38.61 -9.20 -4.84
C GLY A 216 39.45 -10.45 -4.58
N ASP A 217 39.06 -11.29 -3.61
CA ASP A 217 39.88 -12.40 -3.10
C ASP A 217 41.30 -11.88 -2.76
N ALA A 218 41.35 -10.88 -1.86
CA ALA A 218 42.56 -10.12 -1.59
C ALA A 218 43.58 -10.91 -0.76
N ASP A 219 43.13 -11.87 0.04
CA ASP A 219 43.96 -12.83 0.77
C ASP A 219 44.33 -14.06 -0.07
N GLY A 220 43.63 -14.31 -1.19
CA GLY A 220 43.95 -15.36 -2.15
C GLY A 220 43.59 -16.75 -1.63
N ASP A 221 42.67 -16.83 -0.67
CA ASP A 221 42.22 -18.07 -0.07
C ASP A 221 40.96 -18.63 -0.74
N GLY A 222 40.30 -17.86 -1.61
CA GLY A 222 38.98 -18.16 -2.12
C GLY A 222 38.81 -17.94 -3.63
N ILE A 223 37.66 -17.35 -3.97
CA ILE A 223 37.26 -17.00 -5.34
C ILE A 223 36.65 -15.61 -5.30
N VAL A 224 36.92 -14.79 -6.31
CA VAL A 224 36.29 -13.46 -6.49
C VAL A 224 34.77 -13.52 -6.28
N THR A 225 34.27 -12.73 -5.33
CA THR A 225 32.83 -12.57 -5.09
C THR A 225 32.12 -12.05 -6.35
N SER A 226 30.94 -12.61 -6.64
CA SER A 226 30.17 -12.24 -7.83
C SER A 226 29.51 -10.87 -7.69
N GLY A 227 29.60 -10.05 -8.74
CA GLY A 227 28.92 -8.75 -8.86
C GLY A 227 29.09 -7.80 -7.68
N ASP A 228 30.27 -7.79 -7.05
CA ASP A 228 30.57 -7.01 -5.84
C ASP A 228 29.59 -7.29 -4.68
N GLY A 229 29.10 -8.54 -4.57
CA GLY A 229 28.11 -8.97 -3.59
C GLY A 229 26.66 -8.84 -4.05
N THR A 230 26.42 -8.34 -5.26
CA THR A 230 25.09 -8.21 -5.86
C THR A 230 24.95 -9.17 -7.04
N ILE A 231 23.98 -10.06 -6.98
CA ILE A 231 23.73 -11.06 -8.04
C ILE A 231 22.45 -10.70 -8.78
N GLU A 232 22.58 -10.47 -10.08
CA GLU A 232 21.46 -10.29 -11.00
C GLU A 232 21.06 -11.63 -11.64
N TYR A 233 19.75 -11.88 -11.73
CA TYR A 233 19.22 -13.10 -12.30
C TYR A 233 18.48 -12.82 -13.62
N ALA A 234 18.49 -13.81 -14.50
CA ALA A 234 17.60 -13.84 -15.65
C ALA A 234 16.14 -13.86 -15.18
N GLY A 235 15.26 -13.37 -16.05
CA GLY A 235 13.84 -13.28 -15.72
C GLY A 235 13.19 -14.65 -15.55
N VAL A 236 12.18 -14.68 -14.68
CA VAL A 236 11.34 -15.86 -14.42
C VAL A 236 9.92 -15.61 -14.87
N SER A 237 9.35 -16.54 -15.64
CA SER A 237 7.95 -16.52 -16.02
C SER A 237 7.14 -17.53 -15.21
N PHE A 238 6.01 -17.10 -14.65
CA PHE A 238 5.13 -17.93 -13.85
C PHE A 238 4.00 -18.62 -14.64
N GLU A 239 3.88 -18.37 -15.95
CA GLU A 239 2.78 -18.84 -16.80
C GLU A 239 1.36 -18.43 -16.33
N THR A 240 1.26 -17.49 -15.37
CA THR A 240 0.00 -16.96 -14.81
C THR A 240 -0.55 -15.75 -15.56
N GLY A 241 0.20 -15.23 -16.55
CA GLY A 241 -0.10 -13.97 -17.22
C GLY A 241 0.54 -12.74 -16.56
N ALA A 242 1.29 -12.92 -15.47
CA ALA A 242 2.20 -11.92 -14.93
C ALA A 242 3.35 -11.65 -15.91
N ASP A 243 3.91 -10.43 -15.84
CA ASP A 243 5.16 -10.09 -16.51
C ASP A 243 6.31 -10.93 -15.92
N GLU A 244 7.36 -11.11 -16.71
CA GLU A 244 8.56 -11.81 -16.29
C GLU A 244 9.24 -11.07 -15.10
N LEU A 245 9.51 -11.79 -14.02
CA LEU A 245 10.12 -11.23 -12.82
C LEU A 245 11.64 -11.15 -12.97
N LEU A 246 12.16 -9.94 -13.09
CA LEU A 246 13.60 -9.64 -13.08
C LEU A 246 14.03 -9.32 -11.65
N LEU A 247 14.94 -10.12 -11.09
CA LEU A 247 15.36 -10.00 -9.69
C LEU A 247 16.86 -9.75 -9.56
N THR A 248 17.22 -8.79 -8.71
CA THR A 248 18.57 -8.59 -8.20
C THR A 248 18.61 -8.82 -6.69
N ILE A 249 19.56 -9.62 -6.21
CA ILE A 249 19.74 -9.86 -4.77
C ILE A 249 21.10 -9.30 -4.33
N ASP A 250 21.07 -8.40 -3.36
CA ASP A 250 22.23 -7.76 -2.75
C ASP A 250 22.59 -8.44 -1.42
N TYR A 251 23.76 -9.07 -1.38
CA TYR A 251 24.36 -9.75 -0.23
C TYR A 251 25.54 -8.97 0.36
N SER A 252 25.78 -7.73 -0.07
CA SER A 252 27.00 -6.96 0.23
C SER A 252 27.31 -6.78 1.73
N GLU A 253 26.29 -6.89 2.59
CA GLU A 253 26.43 -6.77 4.04
C GLU A 253 26.52 -8.13 4.77
N THR A 254 26.48 -9.25 4.05
CA THR A 254 26.60 -10.60 4.62
C THR A 254 27.97 -10.79 5.29
N ILE A 255 28.01 -11.60 6.34
CA ILE A 255 29.22 -11.91 7.11
C ILE A 255 29.38 -13.41 7.34
N SER A 256 30.63 -13.87 7.47
CA SER A 256 30.95 -15.26 7.85
C SER A 256 32.02 -15.30 8.95
N ARG A 257 31.65 -14.87 10.16
CA ARG A 257 32.56 -14.86 11.34
C ARG A 257 32.02 -15.62 12.55
N PHE A 258 30.74 -15.95 12.55
CA PHE A 258 30.06 -16.64 13.65
C PHE A 258 29.76 -18.09 13.24
N VAL A 259 29.38 -18.91 14.20
CA VAL A 259 29.01 -20.33 14.00
C VAL A 259 27.49 -20.53 13.96
N VAL A 260 26.72 -19.44 14.01
CA VAL A 260 25.26 -19.48 13.98
C VAL A 260 24.79 -18.94 12.64
N PHE A 261 23.90 -19.69 12.00
CA PHE A 261 23.18 -19.25 10.81
C PHE A 261 22.02 -18.36 11.24
N GLU A 262 21.95 -17.16 10.69
CA GLU A 262 20.90 -16.20 10.98
C GLU A 262 20.66 -15.28 9.78
N LEU A 263 19.39 -15.04 9.46
CA LEU A 263 18.99 -13.90 8.62
C LEU A 263 18.98 -12.64 9.49
N LEU A 264 19.94 -11.76 9.26
CA LEU A 264 20.11 -10.54 10.05
C LEU A 264 19.22 -9.40 9.56
N ASN A 265 19.07 -9.27 8.24
CA ASN A 265 18.21 -8.28 7.61
C ASN A 265 17.64 -8.82 6.29
N PHE A 266 16.39 -8.48 6.01
CA PHE A 266 15.74 -8.75 4.73
C PHE A 266 14.85 -7.57 4.36
N GLU A 267 15.15 -6.96 3.21
CA GLU A 267 14.33 -5.91 2.61
C GLU A 267 14.08 -6.24 1.13
N GLN A 268 12.90 -5.87 0.64
CA GLN A 268 12.54 -6.03 -0.77
C GLN A 268 11.65 -4.87 -1.20
N ASN A 269 11.67 -4.52 -2.49
CA ASN A 269 10.97 -3.34 -3.01
C ASN A 269 9.64 -3.62 -3.72
N GLY A 270 9.22 -4.87 -3.83
CA GLY A 270 7.91 -5.24 -4.38
C GLY A 270 6.77 -4.97 -3.41
N VAL A 271 5.56 -4.92 -3.96
CA VAL A 271 4.34 -4.63 -3.22
C VAL A 271 3.28 -5.65 -3.61
N ALA A 272 2.83 -6.42 -2.61
CA ALA A 272 1.75 -7.38 -2.75
C ALA A 272 0.45 -6.72 -3.25
N LEU A 273 -0.43 -7.53 -3.82
CA LEU A 273 -1.81 -7.12 -4.08
C LEU A 273 -2.46 -6.69 -2.74
N ARG A 274 -2.83 -5.42 -2.61
CA ARG A 274 -3.44 -4.87 -1.38
C ARG A 274 -4.95 -4.69 -1.56
N GLN A 275 -5.74 -5.42 -0.78
CA GLN A 275 -7.03 -4.92 -0.29
C GLN A 275 -6.72 -3.96 0.86
N TYR A 276 -7.29 -2.76 0.84
CA TYR A 276 -7.14 -1.82 1.95
C TYR A 276 -8.14 -2.19 3.05
N ASP A 277 -7.65 -2.54 4.24
CA ASP A 277 -8.52 -2.97 5.36
C ASP A 277 -9.47 -1.84 5.83
N SER A 278 -9.07 -0.59 5.63
CA SER A 278 -9.93 0.57 5.90
C SER A 278 -9.52 1.82 5.14
N MET A 279 -10.48 2.71 4.96
CA MET A 279 -10.32 4.11 4.60
C MET A 279 -10.61 4.98 5.81
N GLU A 280 -9.85 6.06 5.99
CA GLU A 280 -10.12 7.07 7.00
C GLU A 280 -10.12 8.47 6.37
N ILE A 281 -11.13 9.26 6.71
CA ILE A 281 -11.15 10.71 6.48
C ILE A 281 -10.81 11.38 7.80
N LYS A 282 -9.63 12.00 7.88
CA LYS A 282 -9.17 12.71 9.08
C LYS A 282 -9.98 13.99 9.30
N SER A 283 -9.89 14.57 10.50
CA SER A 283 -10.56 15.83 10.88
C SER A 283 -10.24 17.03 9.98
N ASN A 284 -9.14 16.97 9.23
CA ASN A 284 -8.73 17.99 8.27
C ASN A 284 -9.11 17.61 6.82
N GLY A 285 -10.05 16.69 6.64
CA GLY A 285 -10.50 16.20 5.33
C GLY A 285 -9.50 15.34 4.56
N LEU A 286 -8.33 15.01 5.11
CA LEU A 286 -7.34 14.16 4.45
C LEU A 286 -7.83 12.71 4.43
N ILE A 287 -7.97 12.16 3.24
CA ILE A 287 -8.38 10.78 2.98
C ILE A 287 -7.12 9.91 2.91
N GLN A 288 -7.07 8.89 3.76
CA GLN A 288 -6.03 7.86 3.74
C GLN A 288 -6.63 6.46 3.65
N LEU A 289 -5.84 5.54 3.10
CA LEU A 289 -6.15 4.12 3.10
C LEU A 289 -5.15 3.43 4.01
N ASN A 290 -5.63 2.55 4.89
CA ASN A 290 -4.84 1.81 5.85
C ASN A 290 -4.81 0.33 5.48
N HIS A 291 -3.67 -0.31 5.69
CA HIS A 291 -3.50 -1.74 5.55
C HIS A 291 -2.41 -2.25 6.50
N ASN A 292 -2.73 -3.22 7.36
CA ASN A 292 -1.78 -3.85 8.29
C ASN A 292 -0.87 -2.88 9.06
N GLY A 293 -1.43 -1.75 9.52
CA GLY A 293 -0.71 -0.72 10.28
C GLY A 293 0.09 0.29 9.43
N ALA A 294 0.20 0.10 8.11
CA ALA A 294 0.69 1.09 7.17
C ALA A 294 -0.46 1.96 6.62
N HIS A 295 -0.14 3.16 6.11
CA HIS A 295 -1.12 4.06 5.51
C HIS A 295 -0.58 4.73 4.24
N ARG A 296 -1.50 5.12 3.34
CA ARG A 296 -1.23 5.94 2.15
C ARG A 296 -2.22 7.10 2.08
N TYR A 297 -1.72 8.32 1.88
CA TYR A 297 -2.56 9.48 1.58
C TYR A 297 -3.02 9.45 0.12
N VAL A 298 -4.31 9.73 -0.11
CA VAL A 298 -4.92 9.67 -1.45
C VAL A 298 -5.30 11.07 -1.93
N SER A 299 -6.13 11.75 -1.15
CA SER A 299 -6.66 13.06 -1.52
C SER A 299 -7.13 13.80 -0.28
N ARG A 300 -7.47 15.08 -0.41
CA ARG A 300 -8.11 15.86 0.65
C ARG A 300 -9.41 16.46 0.13
N LEU A 301 -10.48 16.35 0.92
CA LEU A 301 -11.79 16.90 0.58
C LEU A 301 -11.69 18.38 0.20
N LEU A 302 -12.37 18.73 -0.90
CA LEU A 302 -12.48 20.09 -1.37
C LEU A 302 -13.67 20.75 -0.66
N MET A 303 -13.36 21.75 0.15
CA MET A 303 -14.33 22.55 0.88
C MET A 303 -14.55 23.89 0.18
N ALA A 304 -15.67 24.52 0.47
CA ALA A 304 -15.99 25.87 0.05
C ALA A 304 -16.52 26.69 1.24
N ASP A 305 -16.08 27.93 1.29
CA ASP A 305 -16.53 28.96 2.23
C ASP A 305 -17.19 30.10 1.46
N PHE A 306 -18.24 30.69 2.05
CA PHE A 306 -19.07 31.72 1.44
C PHE A 306 -19.17 32.94 2.35
N GLU A 307 -19.08 34.13 1.77
CA GLU A 307 -19.24 35.39 2.50
C GLU A 307 -20.61 35.50 3.18
N TYR A 308 -21.67 35.03 2.51
CA TYR A 308 -23.03 35.00 3.04
C TYR A 308 -23.70 33.63 2.77
N SER A 309 -23.43 32.65 3.63
CA SER A 309 -23.94 31.28 3.47
C SER A 309 -25.47 31.18 3.56
N GLU A 310 -26.12 32.11 4.25
CA GLU A 310 -27.58 32.20 4.36
C GLU A 310 -28.28 32.53 3.03
N HIS A 311 -27.53 33.00 2.03
CA HIS A 311 -28.03 33.32 0.70
C HIS A 311 -27.80 32.20 -0.32
N LEU A 312 -27.28 31.05 0.12
CA LEU A 312 -27.25 29.86 -0.71
C LEU A 312 -28.68 29.37 -1.01
N ALA A 313 -28.92 28.95 -2.25
CA ALA A 313 -30.22 28.44 -2.66
C ALA A 313 -30.27 26.92 -2.42
N GLU A 314 -31.16 26.46 -1.54
CA GLU A 314 -31.41 25.03 -1.35
C GLU A 314 -32.07 24.44 -2.60
N VAL A 315 -31.47 23.39 -3.15
CA VAL A 315 -31.95 22.70 -4.36
C VAL A 315 -32.55 21.32 -4.06
N SER A 316 -32.09 20.72 -2.97
CA SER A 316 -32.65 19.51 -2.36
C SER A 316 -32.29 19.51 -0.88
N GLU A 317 -32.93 18.65 -0.09
CA GLU A 317 -32.72 18.57 1.36
C GLU A 317 -31.22 18.51 1.72
N GLY A 318 -30.71 19.57 2.35
CA GLY A 318 -29.31 19.67 2.78
C GLY A 318 -28.28 19.84 1.66
N ILE A 319 -28.71 20.26 0.46
CA ILE A 319 -27.83 20.55 -0.68
C ILE A 319 -28.17 21.92 -1.25
N TRP A 320 -27.14 22.73 -1.43
CA TRP A 320 -27.28 24.11 -1.85
C TRP A 320 -26.48 24.43 -3.12
N MET A 321 -26.89 25.49 -3.81
CA MET A 321 -26.16 26.12 -4.91
C MET A 321 -25.83 27.57 -4.58
N ARG A 322 -24.72 28.06 -5.17
CA ARG A 322 -24.31 29.46 -5.07
C ARG A 322 -25.31 30.38 -5.77
N THR A 323 -25.58 31.53 -5.17
CA THR A 323 -26.37 32.63 -5.74
C THR A 323 -25.50 33.87 -5.95
N GLU A 324 -26.03 34.92 -6.56
CA GLU A 324 -25.33 36.22 -6.59
C GLU A 324 -25.23 36.83 -5.19
N ASP A 325 -26.25 36.64 -4.36
CA ASP A 325 -26.35 37.19 -3.00
C ASP A 325 -25.44 36.46 -1.99
N SER A 326 -24.98 35.24 -2.28
CA SER A 326 -24.00 34.53 -1.43
C SER A 326 -22.60 35.15 -1.42
N GLY A 327 -22.37 36.19 -2.23
CA GLY A 327 -21.15 36.99 -2.21
C GLY A 327 -19.93 36.27 -2.78
N ASN A 328 -18.75 36.67 -2.31
CA ASN A 328 -17.52 35.99 -2.67
C ASN A 328 -17.48 34.59 -2.06
N PHE A 329 -16.79 33.68 -2.74
CA PHE A 329 -16.56 32.34 -2.24
C PHE A 329 -15.12 31.92 -2.49
N SER A 330 -14.61 31.06 -1.63
CA SER A 330 -13.28 30.48 -1.79
C SER A 330 -13.35 28.98 -1.62
N HIS A 331 -12.57 28.24 -2.41
CA HIS A 331 -12.32 26.84 -2.12
C HIS A 331 -11.13 26.74 -1.17
N SER A 332 -11.23 25.84 -0.21
CA SER A 332 -10.16 25.50 0.72
C SER A 332 -10.00 23.98 0.76
N VAL A 333 -8.84 23.52 1.22
CA VAL A 333 -8.62 22.10 1.48
C VAL A 333 -8.55 21.87 2.98
N GLY A 334 -9.50 21.08 3.48
CA GLY A 334 -9.57 20.72 4.89
C GLY A 334 -10.22 21.79 5.76
N GLY A 335 -11.54 21.70 5.87
CA GLY A 335 -12.29 22.26 7.00
C GLY A 335 -12.12 21.38 8.24
N GLU A 336 -12.59 21.88 9.38
CA GLU A 336 -12.75 21.03 10.58
C GLU A 336 -13.98 20.15 10.34
N ILE A 337 -13.78 18.84 10.20
CA ILE A 337 -14.87 17.89 9.97
C ILE A 337 -14.86 16.80 11.02
N GLN A 338 -15.99 16.12 11.19
CA GLN A 338 -16.04 14.89 11.96
C GLN A 338 -15.20 13.81 11.26
N PRO A 339 -14.17 13.22 11.90
CA PRO A 339 -13.43 12.12 11.32
C PRO A 339 -14.33 10.91 11.06
N VAL A 340 -14.04 10.20 9.98
CA VAL A 340 -14.77 8.99 9.59
C VAL A 340 -13.77 7.86 9.38
N THR A 341 -14.07 6.70 9.93
CA THR A 341 -13.39 5.44 9.61
C THR A 341 -14.37 4.53 8.87
N TYR A 342 -13.94 4.00 7.74
CA TYR A 342 -14.69 3.09 6.91
C TYR A 342 -13.86 1.82 6.74
N SER A 343 -14.25 0.72 7.36
CA SER A 343 -13.57 -0.57 7.25
C SER A 343 -14.38 -1.51 6.34
N GLU A 344 -13.69 -2.45 5.71
CA GLU A 344 -14.35 -3.68 5.25
C GLU A 344 -14.92 -4.48 6.45
#